data_AF-A0A0J8J765-F1
#
_entry.id   AF-A0A0J8J765-F1
#
_cell.length_a   1.000
_cell.length_b   1.000
_cell.length_c   1.000
_cell.angle_alpha   90.00
_cell.angle_beta   90.00
_cell.angle_gamma   90.00
#
_symmetry.space_group_name_H-M   'P 1'
#
loop_
_entity.id
_entity.type
_entity.pdbx_description
1 polymer ?
#
loop_
_entity_poly.entity_id
_entity_poly.type
_entity_poly.pdbx_seq_one_letter_code
_entity_poly.pdbx_strand_id
1 'polypeptide(L)' 'MQRLDFCRFGEEKGTCEKCSVHCYRADYRDKIKRVMRFSGPRMLFHHPVWAIRHVIKNMQS' A
#
# COMPACT_ATOMS: atom_id res chain seq x y z
N MET A 1 11.55 12.80 -1.24
CA MET A 1 10.99 12.00 -0.10
C MET A 1 11.56 10.60 -0.18
N GLN A 2 12.68 10.35 0.50
CA GLN A 2 13.49 9.14 0.33
C GLN A 2 13.30 8.15 1.50
N ARG A 3 12.11 7.55 1.60
CA ARG A 3 11.78 6.55 2.64
C ARG A 3 11.92 5.10 2.15
N LEU A 4 11.96 4.89 0.84
CA LEU A 4 12.16 3.58 0.22
C LEU A 4 13.64 3.29 -0.04
N ASP A 5 14.49 4.33 -0.08
CA ASP A 5 15.92 4.23 -0.35
C ASP A 5 16.67 3.42 0.73
N PHE A 6 16.16 3.40 1.96
CA PHE A 6 16.70 2.58 3.05
C PHE A 6 15.98 1.23 3.21
N CYS A 7 15.08 0.88 2.29
CA CYS A 7 14.40 -0.41 2.36
C CYS A 7 15.41 -1.53 2.10
N ARG A 8 15.47 -2.53 2.99
CA ARG A 8 16.35 -3.69 2.84
C ARG A 8 16.10 -4.49 1.55
N PHE A 9 14.89 -4.39 1.02
CA PHE A 9 14.49 -5.04 -0.24
C PHE A 9 14.67 -4.14 -1.48
N GLY A 10 15.00 -2.85 -1.31
CA GLY A 10 15.20 -1.92 -2.42
C GLY A 10 14.10 -1.95 -3.48
N GLU A 11 14.51 -2.17 -4.74
CA GLU A 11 13.65 -2.28 -5.93
C GLU A 11 12.80 -3.57 -5.96
N GLU A 12 13.24 -4.63 -5.27
CA GLU A 12 12.50 -5.91 -5.15
C GLU A 12 11.40 -5.86 -4.08
N LYS A 13 11.15 -4.69 -3.50
CA LYS A 13 10.11 -4.52 -2.49
C LYS A 13 8.72 -4.81 -3.07
N GLY A 14 8.12 -5.90 -2.60
CA GLY A 14 6.71 -6.21 -2.84
C GLY A 14 5.74 -5.26 -2.13
N THR A 15 4.50 -5.71 -1.94
CA THR A 15 3.49 -4.93 -1.21
C THR A 15 3.90 -4.72 0.25
N CYS A 16 3.79 -3.48 0.74
CA CYS A 16 4.22 -3.12 2.11
C CYS A 16 3.50 -3.91 3.21
N GLU A 17 2.30 -4.44 2.92
CA GLU A 17 1.52 -5.29 3.82
C GLU A 17 2.21 -6.65 4.09
N LYS A 18 2.82 -7.26 3.07
CA LYS A 18 3.49 -8.57 3.13
C LYS A 18 4.98 -8.51 3.48
N CYS A 19 5.51 -7.31 3.68
CA CYS A 19 6.93 -7.12 3.89
C CYS A 19 7.35 -7.74 5.23
N SER A 20 8.25 -8.73 5.21
CA SER A 20 8.72 -9.44 6.41
C SER A 20 9.52 -8.55 7.35
N VAL A 21 10.22 -7.54 6.82
CA VAL A 21 10.92 -6.53 7.60
C VAL A 21 10.11 -5.24 7.57
N HIS A 22 9.42 -4.97 8.68
CA HIS A 22 8.58 -3.79 8.81
C HIS A 22 9.40 -2.51 9.02
N CYS A 23 9.84 -1.93 7.91
CA CYS A 23 10.58 -0.67 7.84
C CYS A 23 9.76 0.57 8.26
N TYR A 24 8.42 0.51 8.20
CA TYR A 24 7.55 1.60 8.64
C TYR A 24 7.22 1.47 10.13
N ARG A 25 7.36 2.57 10.89
CA ARG A 25 6.81 2.69 12.25
C ARG A 25 5.33 2.30 12.26
N ALA A 26 4.90 1.57 13.29
CA ALA A 26 3.54 1.05 13.41
C ALA A 26 2.48 2.15 13.23
N ASP A 27 2.69 3.30 13.88
CA ASP A 27 1.81 4.48 13.83
C ASP A 27 1.50 4.95 12.39
N TYR A 28 2.50 4.85 11.50
CA TYR A 28 2.34 5.25 10.13
C TYR A 28 1.67 4.17 9.26
N ARG A 29 1.83 2.88 9.59
CA ARG A 29 1.08 1.81 8.94
C ARG A 29 -0.41 1.98 9.19
N ASP A 30 -0.79 2.33 10.41
CA ASP A 30 -2.19 2.58 10.75
C ASP A 30 -2.75 3.83 10.07
N LYS A 31 -1.91 4.85 9.86
CA LYS A 31 -2.28 6.00 9.02
C LYS A 31 -2.55 5.58 7.58
N ILE A 32 -1.66 4.79 6.97
CA ILE A 32 -1.84 4.30 5.60
C ILE A 32 -3.12 3.45 5.49
N LYS A 33 -3.37 2.53 6.44
CA LYS A 33 -4.61 1.75 6.48
C LYS A 33 -5.86 2.63 6.53
N ARG A 34 -5.85 3.68 7.36
CA ARG A 34 -6.96 4.66 7.43
C ARG A 34 -7.15 5.40 6.10
N VAL A 35 -6.06 5.85 5.48
CA VAL A 35 -6.11 6.52 4.17
C VAL A 35 -6.66 5.59 3.10
N MET A 36 -6.21 4.34 3.04
CA MET A 36 -6.71 3.35 2.08
C MET A 36 -8.19 3.02 2.30
N ARG A 37 -8.64 2.88 3.56
CA ARG A 37 -10.05 2.64 3.88
C ARG A 37 -10.95 3.82 3.49
N PHE A 38 -10.45 5.04 3.60
CA PHE A 38 -11.18 6.26 3.21
C PHE A 38 -11.16 6.49 1.69
N SER A 39 -10.01 6.26 1.04
CA SER A 39 -9.79 6.62 -0.36
C SER A 39 -10.14 5.49 -1.33
N GLY A 40 -10.01 4.23 -0.91
CA GLY A 40 -10.27 3.05 -1.73
C GLY A 40 -11.67 3.05 -2.38
N PRO A 41 -12.76 3.23 -1.62
CA PRO A 41 -14.10 3.30 -2.18
C PRO A 41 -14.29 4.49 -3.15
N ARG A 42 -13.63 5.62 -2.87
CA ARG A 42 -13.72 6.82 -3.71
C ARG A 42 -12.97 6.67 -5.03
N MET A 43 -11.89 5.91 -5.04
CA MET A 43 -11.11 5.64 -6.26
C MET A 43 -11.94 4.87 -7.29
N LEU A 44 -12.93 4.08 -6.86
CA LEU A 44 -13.85 3.37 -7.75
C LEU A 44 -14.68 4.33 -8.61
N PHE A 45 -15.03 5.50 -8.08
CA PHE A 45 -15.84 6.50 -8.80
C PHE A 45 -15.02 7.33 -9.81
N HIS A 46 -13.73 7.56 -9.54
CA HIS A 46 -12.87 8.37 -10.44
C HIS A 46 -12.08 7.53 -11.44
N HIS A 47 -11.52 6.40 -10.99
CA HIS A 47 -10.68 5.53 -11.81
C HIS A 47 -11.05 4.06 -11.58
N PRO A 48 -12.23 3.61 -12.04
CA PRO A 48 -12.77 2.29 -11.73
C PRO A 48 -11.83 1.15 -12.12
N VAL A 49 -11.20 1.21 -13.30
CA VAL A 49 -10.27 0.17 -13.78
C VAL A 49 -9.05 0.03 -12.86
N TRP A 50 -8.46 1.15 -12.44
CA TRP A 50 -7.33 1.16 -11.52
C TRP A 50 -7.73 0.71 -10.11
N ALA A 51 -8.91 1.13 -9.65
CA ALA A 51 -9.47 0.67 -8.37
C ALA A 51 -9.68 -0.84 -8.35
N ILE A 52 -10.29 -1.40 -9.39
CA ILE A 52 -10.51 -2.84 -9.51
C ILE A 52 -9.16 -3.58 -9.55
N ARG A 53 -8.19 -3.14 -10.36
CA ARG A 53 -6.84 -3.74 -10.38
C ARG A 53 -6.15 -3.66 -9.02
N HIS A 54 -6.27 -2.55 -8.30
CA HIS A 54 -5.69 -2.38 -6.98
C HIS A 54 -6.34 -3.31 -5.95
N VAL A 55 -7.68 -3.40 -5.95
CA VAL A 55 -8.43 -4.31 -5.08
C VAL A 55 -8.08 -5.76 -5.38
N ILE A 56 -8.02 -6.18 -6.65
CA ILE A 56 -7.62 -7.55 -7.03
C ILE A 56 -6.18 -7.84 -6.59
N LYS A 57 -5.25 -6.91 -6.80
CA LYS A 57 -3.84 -7.07 -6.40
C LYS A 57 -3.68 -7.15 -4.87
N ASN A 58 -4.51 -6.41 -4.12
CA ASN A 58 -4.57 -6.51 -2.66
C ASN A 58 -5.38 -7.71 -2.15
N MET A 59 -6.27 -8.31 -2.97
CA MET A 59 -7.12 -9.43 -2.58
C MET A 59 -6.53 -10.80 -2.94
N GLN A 60 -5.60 -10.85 -3.91
CA GLN A 60 -4.71 -12.00 -4.15
C GLN A 60 -3.54 -12.03 -3.13
N SER A 61 -3.71 -11.38 -1.99
CA SER A 61 -2.71 -11.24 -0.94
C SER A 61 -2.95 -12.21 0.22
#